data_AF-A0A804PQW0-F1
#
_entry.id   AF-A0A804PQW0-F1
#
_cell.length_a   1.000
_cell.length_b   1.000
_cell.length_c   1.000
_cell.angle_alpha   90.00
_cell.angle_beta   90.00
_cell.angle_gamma   90.00
#
_symmetry.space_group_name_H-M   'P 1'
#
loop_
_entity.id
_entity.type
_entity.pdbx_description
1 polymer ?
#
loop_
_entity_poly.entity_id
_entity_poly.type
_entity_poly.pdbx_seq_one_letter_code
_entity_poly.pdbx_strand_id
1 'polypeptide(L)'
;MHGHGGEAVKLFNLMRQQGPPPNDVTFVAVLSACAHAGLVSEGRDAFASMKSVYGLVPRVEHYCSMVDMYGRAGLLDDAMRFIHDSIPGEPGPEVWTAMLGACKMHKDFNLGVEVAERLIALEPESPSHRVLLSNLYALSGKMNHVEKVRDTMIKRRLKKPIGYSLIEIAGVAHLFRMGEKSHPKTSEIYQYLEKLIEKITDVGYVPKTDSVLHELEEEEREFALRYHGEKLAVAFGLMMTSGCTTPIRIIKNLRICEDCHLAIKYMSAVENREIIVRDMHRFHHFKAGKCSCQEYW
;
A
#
# COMPACT_ATOMS: atom_id res chain seq x y z
N MET A 1 -4.14 -6.47 8.15
CA MET A 1 -3.62 -5.78 9.35
C MET A 1 -4.31 -4.45 9.58
N HIS A 2 -4.40 -3.98 10.82
CA HIS A 2 -5.14 -2.76 11.21
C HIS A 2 -4.24 -1.63 11.74
N GLY A 3 -2.93 -1.81 11.82
CA GLY A 3 -1.99 -0.81 12.36
C GLY A 3 -1.64 -0.97 13.85
N HIS A 4 -2.08 -2.06 14.49
CA HIS A 4 -1.82 -2.37 15.91
C HIS A 4 -0.65 -3.34 16.09
N GLY A 5 0.50 -3.03 15.49
CA GLY A 5 1.64 -3.96 15.47
C GLY A 5 2.24 -4.23 16.85
N GLY A 6 2.38 -3.18 17.68
CA GLY A 6 2.90 -3.34 19.05
C GLY A 6 2.01 -4.20 19.94
N GLU A 7 0.69 -4.04 19.82
CA GLU A 7 -0.31 -4.82 20.55
C GLU A 7 -0.29 -6.28 20.13
N ALA A 8 -0.10 -6.56 18.83
CA ALA A 8 0.07 -7.92 18.33
C ALA A 8 1.33 -8.59 18.91
N VAL A 9 2.45 -7.87 19.00
CA VAL A 9 3.68 -8.38 19.63
C VAL A 9 3.48 -8.63 21.13
N LYS A 10 2.77 -7.75 21.84
CA LYS A 10 2.42 -7.97 23.26
C LYS A 10 1.58 -9.23 23.45
N LEU A 11 0.57 -9.45 22.60
CA LEU A 11 -0.27 -10.66 22.65
C LEU A 11 0.53 -11.91 22.31
N PHE A 12 1.44 -11.84 21.33
CA PHE A 12 2.35 -12.94 21.03
C PHE A 12 3.23 -13.29 22.24
N ASN A 13 3.81 -12.30 22.91
CA ASN A 13 4.61 -12.54 24.12
C ASN A 13 3.79 -13.12 25.27
N LEU A 14 2.54 -12.69 25.45
CA LEU A 14 1.62 -13.29 26.43
C LEU A 14 1.31 -14.75 26.08
N MET A 15 1.06 -15.05 24.81
CA MET A 15 0.85 -16.42 24.31
C MET A 15 2.06 -17.31 24.59
N ARG A 16 3.28 -16.80 24.43
CA ARG A 16 4.52 -17.55 24.75
C ARG A 16 4.66 -17.87 26.24
N GLN A 17 4.15 -17.02 27.12
CA GLN A 17 4.29 -17.17 28.57
C GLN A 17 3.18 -18.03 29.19
N GLN A 18 1.94 -17.85 28.72
CA GLN A 18 0.74 -18.35 29.40
C GLN A 18 -0.30 -18.96 28.45
N GLY A 19 -0.05 -18.96 27.14
CA GLY A 19 -1.01 -19.40 26.13
C GLY A 19 -0.64 -20.73 25.46
N PRO A 20 -1.44 -21.13 24.46
CA PRO A 20 -1.08 -22.27 23.61
C PRO A 20 0.21 -21.97 22.82
N PRO A 21 0.96 -23.01 22.40
CA PRO A 21 2.19 -22.81 21.65
C PRO A 21 1.91 -22.12 20.30
N PRO A 22 2.68 -21.07 19.93
CA PRO A 22 2.61 -20.46 18.62
C PRO A 22 2.78 -21.48 17.49
N ASN A 23 1.98 -21.33 16.44
CA ASN A 23 2.08 -22.10 15.20
C ASN A 23 2.56 -21.22 14.04
N ASP A 24 2.71 -21.81 12.86
CA ASP A 24 3.12 -21.12 11.63
C ASP A 24 2.24 -19.89 11.31
N VAL A 25 0.93 -20.01 11.42
CA VAL A 25 0.00 -18.88 11.20
C VAL A 25 0.22 -17.75 12.21
N THR A 26 0.50 -18.09 13.46
CA THR A 26 0.82 -17.11 14.52
C THR A 26 2.09 -16.33 14.16
N PHE A 27 3.09 -17.02 13.62
CA PHE A 27 4.34 -16.39 13.21
C PHE A 27 4.16 -15.49 11.99
N VAL A 28 3.36 -15.88 10.99
CA VAL A 28 2.99 -14.96 9.89
C VAL A 28 2.35 -13.69 10.47
N ALA A 29 1.40 -13.82 11.40
CA ALA A 29 0.73 -12.67 12.00
C ALA A 29 1.68 -11.72 12.75
N VAL A 30 2.58 -12.24 13.60
CA VAL A 30 3.51 -11.41 14.38
C VAL A 30 4.60 -10.79 13.50
N LEU A 31 5.14 -11.52 12.52
CA LEU A 31 6.15 -10.97 11.61
C LEU A 31 5.56 -9.87 10.74
N SER A 32 4.35 -10.08 10.23
CA SER A 32 3.62 -9.07 9.46
C SER A 32 3.32 -7.82 10.32
N ALA A 33 2.94 -8.02 11.59
CA ALA A 33 2.76 -6.93 12.55
C ALA A 33 4.06 -6.14 12.79
N CYS A 34 5.19 -6.82 12.98
CA CYS A 34 6.49 -6.18 13.12
C CYS A 34 6.88 -5.40 11.87
N ALA A 35 6.67 -5.99 10.68
CA ALA A 35 6.94 -5.36 9.39
C ALA A 35 6.16 -4.06 9.24
N HIS A 36 4.91 -4.00 9.70
CA HIS A 36 4.05 -2.83 9.54
C HIS A 36 4.11 -1.83 10.71
N ALA A 37 4.93 -2.08 11.73
CA ALA A 37 5.14 -1.19 12.86
C ALA A 37 6.61 -0.81 13.08
N GLY A 38 7.51 -1.20 12.16
CA GLY A 38 8.95 -0.90 12.26
C GLY A 38 9.67 -1.65 13.39
N LEU A 39 9.11 -2.75 13.89
CA LEU A 39 9.65 -3.53 15.02
C LEU A 39 10.64 -4.59 14.52
N VAL A 40 11.74 -4.14 13.90
CA VAL A 40 12.71 -5.03 13.22
C VAL A 40 13.38 -6.00 14.20
N SER A 41 13.76 -5.54 15.39
CA SER A 41 14.35 -6.38 16.43
C SER A 41 13.43 -7.52 16.85
N GLU A 42 12.18 -7.20 17.18
CA GLU A 42 11.18 -8.15 17.62
C GLU A 42 10.82 -9.13 16.51
N GLY A 43 10.81 -8.67 15.27
CA GLY A 43 10.62 -9.51 14.09
C GLY A 43 11.76 -10.51 13.88
N ARG A 44 13.01 -10.07 14.00
CA ARG A 44 14.20 -10.94 13.96
C ARG A 44 14.15 -12.01 15.04
N ASP A 45 13.86 -11.60 16.27
CA ASP A 45 13.76 -12.51 17.42
C ASP A 45 12.62 -13.54 17.24
N ALA A 46 11.45 -13.08 16.77
CA ALA A 46 10.33 -13.95 16.48
C ALA A 46 10.71 -14.98 15.39
N PHE A 47 11.27 -14.53 14.26
CA PHE A 47 11.67 -15.43 13.18
C PHE A 47 12.72 -16.46 13.62
N ALA A 48 13.75 -16.03 14.37
CA ALA A 48 14.77 -16.93 14.91
C ALA A 48 14.19 -17.98 15.88
N SER A 49 13.19 -17.57 16.69
CA SER A 49 12.53 -18.48 17.64
C SER A 49 11.69 -19.56 16.96
N MET A 50 11.17 -19.34 15.74
CA MET A 50 10.38 -20.35 15.01
C MET A 50 11.09 -21.69 14.97
N LYS A 51 12.33 -21.69 14.48
CA LYS A 51 13.12 -22.91 14.33
C LYS A 51 13.78 -23.33 15.64
N SER A 52 14.39 -22.38 16.35
CA SER A 52 15.23 -22.71 17.52
C SER A 52 14.42 -23.12 18.76
N VAL A 53 13.21 -22.60 18.93
CA VAL A 53 12.36 -22.85 20.11
C VAL A 53 11.18 -23.74 19.77
N TYR A 54 10.51 -23.49 18.64
CA TYR A 54 9.25 -24.18 18.29
C TYR A 54 9.42 -25.30 17.24
N GLY A 55 10.62 -25.48 16.69
CA GLY A 55 10.88 -26.50 15.67
C GLY A 55 10.10 -26.31 14.36
N LEU A 56 9.58 -25.10 14.12
CA LEU A 56 8.78 -24.79 12.94
C LEU A 56 9.69 -24.42 11.77
N VAL A 57 9.38 -24.97 10.59
CA VAL A 57 10.08 -24.67 9.34
C VAL A 57 9.45 -23.43 8.70
N PRO A 58 10.21 -22.36 8.44
CA PRO A 58 9.67 -21.19 7.76
C PRO A 58 9.22 -21.49 6.32
N ARG A 59 8.10 -20.89 5.95
CA ARG A 59 7.48 -20.95 4.61
C ARG A 59 7.55 -19.60 3.90
N VAL A 60 7.14 -19.55 2.63
CA VAL A 60 7.20 -18.35 1.76
C VAL A 60 6.63 -17.10 2.43
N GLU A 61 5.53 -17.21 3.17
CA GLU A 61 4.86 -16.10 3.84
C GLU A 61 5.73 -15.47 4.95
N HIS A 62 6.52 -16.29 5.63
CA HIS A 62 7.45 -15.86 6.67
C HIS A 62 8.63 -15.11 6.06
N TYR A 63 9.20 -15.65 4.97
CA TYR A 63 10.28 -14.99 4.24
C TYR A 63 9.83 -13.66 3.64
N CYS A 64 8.64 -13.62 3.03
CA CYS A 64 8.05 -12.38 2.51
C CYS A 64 7.86 -11.34 3.61
N SER A 65 7.38 -11.74 4.79
CA SER A 65 7.21 -10.83 5.92
C SER A 65 8.54 -10.27 6.42
N MET A 66 9.61 -11.07 6.42
CA MET A 66 10.96 -10.61 6.77
C MET A 66 11.53 -9.64 5.74
N VAL A 67 11.37 -9.92 4.44
CA VAL A 67 11.81 -9.01 3.37
C VAL A 67 11.01 -7.70 3.38
N ASP A 68 9.70 -7.74 3.56
CA ASP A 68 8.86 -6.53 3.71
C ASP A 68 9.28 -5.73 4.96
N MET A 69 9.62 -6.39 6.06
CA MET A 69 10.11 -5.74 7.28
C MET A 69 11.42 -4.99 7.06
N TYR A 70 12.45 -5.65 6.51
CA TYR A 70 13.72 -5.00 6.19
C TYR A 70 13.54 -3.91 5.15
N GLY A 71 12.72 -4.20 4.14
CA GLY A 71 12.42 -3.31 3.05
C GLY A 71 11.81 -1.99 3.52
N ARG A 72 10.81 -2.02 4.40
CA ARG A 72 10.19 -0.82 4.96
C ARG A 72 11.11 -0.04 5.91
N ALA A 73 12.03 -0.73 6.56
CA ALA A 73 12.99 -0.12 7.46
C ALA A 73 14.17 0.54 6.71
N GLY A 74 14.20 0.49 5.38
CA GLY A 74 15.32 0.98 4.56
C GLY A 74 16.57 0.10 4.61
N LEU A 75 16.46 -1.11 5.15
CA LEU A 75 17.57 -2.06 5.29
C LEU A 75 17.66 -2.96 4.05
N LEU A 76 17.81 -2.36 2.86
CA LEU A 76 17.80 -3.10 1.58
C LEU A 76 18.91 -4.16 1.49
N ASP A 77 20.11 -3.84 1.97
CA ASP A 77 21.23 -4.79 2.00
C ASP A 77 20.94 -5.99 2.93
N ASP A 78 20.31 -5.74 4.08
CA ASP A 78 19.89 -6.82 4.99
C ASP A 78 18.77 -7.65 4.37
N ALA A 79 17.86 -7.03 3.61
CA ALA A 79 16.81 -7.73 2.87
C ALA A 79 17.41 -8.68 1.81
N MET A 80 18.36 -8.19 1.01
CA MET A 80 19.04 -9.01 0.00
C MET A 80 19.86 -10.13 0.63
N ARG A 81 20.62 -9.83 1.69
CA ARG A 81 21.38 -10.85 2.42
C ARG A 81 20.46 -11.92 3.01
N PHE A 82 19.32 -11.52 3.57
CA PHE A 82 18.32 -12.46 4.07
C PHE A 82 17.75 -13.35 2.96
N ILE A 83 17.46 -12.79 1.78
CA ILE A 83 17.00 -13.55 0.62
C ILE A 83 18.02 -14.63 0.22
N HIS A 84 19.31 -14.29 0.18
CA HIS A 84 20.37 -15.21 -0.21
C HIS A 84 20.71 -16.26 0.86
N ASP A 85 20.77 -15.86 2.13
CA ASP A 85 21.30 -16.71 3.19
C ASP A 85 20.21 -17.56 3.88
N SER A 86 18.97 -17.07 3.92
CA SER A 86 17.90 -17.67 4.73
C SER A 86 16.83 -18.41 3.93
N ILE A 87 16.67 -18.11 2.63
CA ILE A 87 15.67 -18.77 1.79
C ILE A 87 16.30 -19.98 1.10
N PRO A 88 15.77 -21.20 1.32
CA PRO A 88 16.30 -22.39 0.66
C PRO A 88 15.88 -22.41 -0.82
N GLY A 89 16.86 -22.49 -1.73
CA GLY A 89 16.61 -22.58 -3.17
C GLY A 89 16.29 -21.24 -3.83
N GLU A 90 15.71 -21.29 -5.03
CA GLU A 90 15.35 -20.10 -5.80
C GLU A 90 14.15 -19.38 -5.14
N PRO A 91 14.26 -18.10 -4.76
CA PRO A 91 13.15 -17.37 -4.16
C PRO A 91 12.00 -17.17 -5.15
N GLY A 92 10.77 -17.40 -4.70
CA GLY A 92 9.55 -17.20 -5.49
C GLY A 92 9.25 -15.73 -5.80
N PRO A 93 8.31 -15.45 -6.74
CA PRO A 93 7.94 -14.10 -7.13
C PRO A 93 7.44 -13.22 -5.99
N GLU A 94 6.83 -13.81 -4.95
CA GLU A 94 6.29 -13.07 -3.80
C GLU A 94 7.40 -12.35 -3.02
N VAL A 95 8.55 -13.00 -2.86
CA VAL A 95 9.73 -12.45 -2.17
C VAL A 95 10.31 -11.28 -2.95
N TRP A 96 10.50 -11.46 -4.26
CA TRP A 96 11.03 -10.40 -5.13
C TRP A 96 10.03 -9.24 -5.28
N THR A 97 8.72 -9.51 -5.20
CA THR A 97 7.69 -8.45 -5.18
C THR A 97 7.80 -7.59 -3.94
N ALA A 98 8.03 -8.19 -2.76
CA ALA A 98 8.30 -7.46 -1.52
C ALA A 98 9.57 -6.60 -1.66
N MET A 99 10.65 -7.18 -2.20
CA MET A 99 11.91 -6.47 -2.42
C MET A 99 11.74 -5.29 -3.40
N LEU A 100 11.02 -5.48 -4.50
CA LEU A 100 10.75 -4.41 -5.48
C LEU A 100 9.97 -3.25 -4.86
N GLY A 101 9.01 -3.58 -3.99
CA GLY A 101 8.28 -2.59 -3.21
C GLY A 101 9.19 -1.75 -2.33
N ALA A 102 10.20 -2.37 -1.71
CA ALA A 102 11.20 -1.71 -0.88
C ALA A 102 12.12 -0.79 -1.71
N CYS A 103 12.64 -1.28 -2.84
CA CYS A 103 13.47 -0.47 -3.75
C CYS A 103 12.72 0.79 -4.20
N LYS A 104 11.44 0.65 -4.55
CA LYS A 104 10.59 1.79 -4.91
C LYS A 104 10.43 2.77 -3.75
N MET A 105 10.17 2.27 -2.54
CA MET A 105 9.95 3.10 -1.34
C MET A 105 11.19 3.94 -1.01
N HIS A 106 12.38 3.33 -1.12
CA HIS A 106 13.66 3.98 -0.79
C HIS A 106 14.35 4.60 -2.00
N LYS A 107 13.67 4.67 -3.15
CA LYS A 107 14.18 5.25 -4.40
C LYS A 107 15.51 4.62 -4.87
N ASP A 108 15.76 3.36 -4.51
CA ASP A 108 16.90 2.60 -5.03
C ASP A 108 16.56 2.06 -6.43
N PHE A 109 16.91 2.88 -7.41
CA PHE A 109 16.60 2.56 -8.81
C PHE A 109 17.40 1.37 -9.33
N ASN A 110 18.69 1.27 -8.99
CA ASN A 110 19.57 0.25 -9.57
C ASN A 110 19.13 -1.14 -9.13
N LEU A 111 18.94 -1.31 -7.81
CA LEU A 111 18.44 -2.57 -7.25
C LEU A 111 17.00 -2.83 -7.69
N GLY A 112 16.18 -1.78 -7.80
CA GLY A 112 14.81 -1.88 -8.30
C GLY A 112 14.71 -2.46 -9.71
N VAL A 113 15.58 -2.04 -10.64
CA VAL A 113 15.62 -2.59 -12.00
C VAL A 113 16.04 -4.05 -11.98
N GLU A 114 17.11 -4.40 -11.26
CA GLU A 114 17.59 -5.78 -11.16
C GLU A 114 16.47 -6.73 -10.66
N VAL A 115 15.81 -6.34 -9.57
CA VAL A 115 14.73 -7.13 -8.97
C VAL A 115 13.53 -7.23 -9.92
N ALA A 116 13.16 -6.15 -10.60
CA ALA A 116 12.05 -6.15 -11.55
C ALA A 116 12.33 -7.02 -12.78
N GLU A 117 13.56 -7.03 -13.30
CA GLU A 117 13.97 -7.90 -14.40
C GLU A 117 13.92 -9.38 -13.98
N ARG A 118 14.36 -9.70 -12.75
CA ARG A 118 14.23 -11.05 -12.19
C ARG A 118 12.76 -11.48 -12.06
N LEU A 119 11.89 -10.61 -11.56
CA LEU A 119 10.44 -10.87 -11.50
C LEU A 119 9.82 -11.12 -12.87
N ILE A 120 10.22 -10.34 -13.88
CA ILE A 120 9.73 -10.51 -15.25
C ILE A 120 10.22 -11.83 -15.85
N ALA A 121 11.44 -12.28 -15.50
CA ALA A 121 11.94 -13.58 -15.94
C ALA A 121 11.13 -14.74 -15.30
N LEU A 122 10.74 -14.61 -14.03
CA LEU A 122 9.92 -15.61 -13.31
C LEU A 122 8.46 -15.61 -13.78
N GLU A 123 7.87 -14.43 -14.01
CA GLU A 123 6.47 -14.26 -14.41
C GLU A 123 6.32 -13.33 -15.64
N PRO A 124 6.67 -13.82 -16.85
CA PRO A 124 6.71 -12.98 -18.07
C PRO A 124 5.38 -12.35 -18.46
N GLU A 125 4.27 -12.96 -18.04
CA GLU A 125 2.90 -12.57 -18.35
C GLU A 125 2.28 -11.62 -17.31
N SER A 126 3.00 -11.29 -16.23
CA SER A 126 2.50 -10.34 -15.21
C SER A 126 2.56 -8.91 -15.74
N PRO A 127 1.41 -8.23 -15.97
CA PRO A 127 1.41 -6.82 -16.37
C PRO A 127 1.94 -5.92 -15.25
N SER A 128 1.72 -6.31 -13.99
CA SER A 128 2.08 -5.53 -12.81
C SER A 128 3.59 -5.31 -12.71
N HIS A 129 4.40 -6.35 -12.94
CA HIS A 129 5.86 -6.27 -12.87
C HIS A 129 6.43 -5.32 -13.93
N ARG A 130 5.87 -5.36 -15.14
CA ARG A 130 6.25 -4.46 -16.24
C ARG A 130 5.87 -3.01 -15.96
N VAL A 131 4.67 -2.78 -15.41
CA VAL A 131 4.25 -1.43 -15.00
C VAL A 131 5.19 -0.88 -13.92
N LEU A 132 5.61 -1.71 -12.95
CA LEU A 132 6.57 -1.29 -11.93
C LEU A 132 7.94 -0.94 -12.54
N LEU A 133 8.48 -1.79 -13.42
CA LEU A 133 9.73 -1.51 -14.13
C LEU A 133 9.65 -0.23 -14.96
N SER A 134 8.55 -0.04 -15.70
CA SER A 134 8.28 1.18 -16.47
C SER A 134 8.26 2.41 -15.57
N ASN A 135 7.66 2.34 -14.38
CA ASN A 135 7.63 3.45 -13.44
C ASN A 135 9.02 3.77 -12.89
N LEU A 136 9.83 2.75 -12.58
CA LEU A 136 11.22 2.95 -12.16
C LEU A 136 12.02 3.68 -13.24
N TYR A 137 11.90 3.25 -14.50
CA TYR A 137 12.56 3.92 -15.63
C TYR A 137 12.10 5.38 -15.80
N ALA A 138 10.80 5.64 -15.66
CA ALA A 138 10.25 6.98 -15.73
C ALA A 138 10.79 7.90 -14.62
N LEU A 139 10.85 7.41 -13.37
CA LEU A 139 11.42 8.16 -12.24
C LEU A 139 12.89 8.50 -12.41
N SER A 140 13.63 7.71 -13.21
CA SER A 140 15.04 7.95 -13.52
C SER A 140 15.27 8.63 -14.88
N GLY A 141 14.22 9.16 -15.51
CA GLY A 141 14.29 9.86 -16.79
C GLY A 141 14.67 8.98 -17.98
N LYS A 142 14.67 7.65 -17.85
CA LYS A 142 15.08 6.70 -18.90
C LYS A 142 13.92 6.39 -19.85
N MET A 143 13.41 7.40 -20.55
CA MET A 143 12.21 7.31 -21.39
C MET A 143 12.29 6.25 -22.51
N ASN A 144 13.47 6.07 -23.12
CA ASN A 144 13.69 5.02 -24.11
C ASN A 144 13.42 3.60 -23.56
N HIS A 145 13.63 3.38 -22.25
CA HIS A 145 13.34 2.10 -21.61
C HIS A 145 11.84 1.97 -21.27
N VAL A 146 11.20 3.08 -20.89
CA VAL A 146 9.73 3.15 -20.71
C VAL A 146 9.02 2.71 -22.00
N GLU A 147 9.44 3.26 -23.14
CA GLU A 147 8.88 2.91 -24.44
C GLU A 147 9.05 1.42 -24.78
N LYS A 148 10.26 0.87 -24.60
CA LYS A 148 10.52 -0.57 -24.80
C LYS A 148 9.61 -1.47 -23.95
N VAL A 149 9.37 -1.08 -22.69
CA VAL A 149 8.47 -1.82 -21.80
C VAL A 149 7.03 -1.71 -22.28
N ARG A 150 6.56 -0.51 -22.67
CA ARG A 150 5.22 -0.28 -23.23
C ARG A 150 4.99 -1.08 -24.51
N ASP A 151 5.95 -1.09 -25.44
CA ASP A 151 5.91 -1.88 -26.67
C ASP A 151 5.76 -3.37 -26.40
N THR A 152 6.52 -3.88 -25.42
CA THR A 152 6.46 -5.28 -25.00
C THR A 152 5.08 -5.62 -24.43
N MET A 153 4.50 -4.73 -23.62
CA MET A 153 3.14 -4.91 -23.10
C MET A 153 2.10 -4.95 -24.22
N ILE A 154 2.20 -4.07 -25.22
CA ILE A 154 1.29 -4.06 -26.38
C ILE A 154 1.42 -5.35 -27.19
N LYS A 155 2.64 -5.76 -27.54
CA LYS A 155 2.92 -7.00 -28.29
C LYS A 155 2.36 -8.23 -27.61
N ARG A 156 2.46 -8.30 -26.28
CA ARG A 156 1.93 -9.39 -25.44
C ARG A 156 0.47 -9.21 -25.02
N ARG A 157 -0.20 -8.12 -25.44
CA ARG A 157 -1.60 -7.79 -25.08
C ARG A 157 -1.84 -7.73 -23.57
N LEU A 158 -0.82 -7.32 -22.80
CA LEU A 158 -0.89 -7.19 -21.36
C LEU A 158 -1.64 -5.91 -20.97
N LYS A 159 -2.65 -6.04 -20.10
CA LYS A 159 -3.47 -4.91 -19.65
C LYS A 159 -3.14 -4.55 -18.20
N LYS A 160 -2.90 -3.26 -17.94
CA LYS A 160 -2.72 -2.74 -16.59
C LYS A 160 -4.04 -2.87 -15.80
N PRO A 161 -4.00 -3.32 -14.53
CA PRO A 161 -5.18 -3.30 -13.67
C PRO A 161 -5.66 -1.87 -13.43
N ILE A 162 -6.97 -1.66 -13.56
CA ILE A 162 -7.61 -0.35 -13.31
C ILE A 162 -7.85 -0.21 -11.81
N GLY A 163 -7.40 0.91 -11.23
CA GLY A 163 -7.67 1.26 -9.84
C GLY A 163 -9.09 1.76 -9.64
N TYR A 164 -9.79 1.28 -8.63
CA TYR A 164 -11.12 1.74 -8.24
C TYR A 164 -11.31 1.69 -6.72
N SER A 165 -12.19 2.53 -6.22
CA SER A 165 -12.59 2.58 -4.82
C SER A 165 -14.08 2.25 -4.72
N LEU A 166 -14.43 1.39 -3.77
CA LEU A 166 -15.79 0.93 -3.52
C LEU A 166 -16.24 1.43 -2.15
N ILE A 167 -17.47 1.95 -2.08
CA ILE A 167 -18.13 2.35 -0.84
C ILE A 167 -19.55 1.79 -0.83
N GLU A 168 -20.01 1.29 0.31
CA GLU A 168 -21.38 0.79 0.47
C GLU A 168 -22.17 1.73 1.38
N ILE A 169 -23.29 2.26 0.87
CA ILE A 169 -24.21 3.14 1.61
C ILE A 169 -25.62 2.61 1.43
N ALA A 170 -26.35 2.45 2.54
CA ALA A 170 -27.73 1.95 2.54
C ALA A 170 -27.91 0.62 1.76
N GLY A 171 -26.93 -0.28 1.84
CA GLY A 171 -26.95 -1.58 1.14
C GLY A 171 -26.65 -1.52 -0.36
N VAL A 172 -26.27 -0.35 -0.89
CA VAL A 172 -25.91 -0.17 -2.30
C VAL A 172 -24.41 0.10 -2.41
N ALA A 173 -23.74 -0.67 -3.27
CA ALA A 173 -22.32 -0.51 -3.55
C ALA A 173 -22.10 0.50 -4.68
N HIS A 174 -21.27 1.52 -4.42
CA HIS A 174 -20.91 2.57 -5.36
C HIS A 174 -19.42 2.48 -5.67
N LEU A 175 -19.09 2.43 -6.96
CA LEU A 175 -17.73 2.31 -7.46
C LEU A 175 -17.27 3.65 -8.06
N PHE A 176 -16.05 4.05 -7.70
CA PHE A 176 -15.43 5.28 -8.17
C PHE A 176 -14.05 5.00 -8.79
N ARG A 177 -13.88 5.39 -10.05
CA ARG A 177 -12.58 5.44 -10.74
C ARG A 177 -12.16 6.88 -10.97
N MET A 178 -10.86 7.07 -11.19
CA MET A 178 -10.31 8.39 -11.54
C MET A 178 -10.97 8.90 -12.84
N GLY A 179 -11.50 10.13 -12.80
CA GLY A 179 -12.14 10.77 -13.94
C GLY A 179 -13.49 10.17 -14.37
N GLU A 180 -14.06 9.25 -13.58
CA GLU A 180 -15.35 8.63 -13.90
C GLU A 180 -16.52 9.60 -13.66
N LYS A 181 -17.46 9.61 -14.62
CA LYS A 181 -18.66 10.45 -14.62
C LYS A 181 -19.96 9.66 -14.76
N SER A 182 -19.90 8.34 -14.58
CA SER A 182 -21.03 7.42 -14.75
C SER A 182 -22.03 7.48 -13.59
N HIS A 183 -21.63 8.04 -12.44
CA HIS A 183 -22.46 8.08 -11.25
C HIS A 183 -23.60 9.12 -11.39
N PRO A 184 -24.86 8.82 -11.00
CA PRO A 184 -25.97 9.76 -11.15
C PRO A 184 -25.76 11.11 -10.44
N LYS A 185 -25.03 11.09 -9.31
CA LYS A 185 -24.68 12.28 -8.51
C LYS A 185 -23.27 12.83 -8.78
N THR A 186 -22.70 12.57 -9.96
CA THR A 186 -21.30 12.94 -10.25
C THR A 186 -21.05 14.43 -9.99
N SER A 187 -21.90 15.31 -10.50
CA SER A 187 -21.71 16.76 -10.37
C SER A 187 -21.66 17.21 -8.91
N GLU A 188 -22.57 16.69 -8.08
CA GLU A 188 -22.64 17.02 -6.66
C GLU A 188 -21.45 16.48 -5.87
N ILE A 189 -20.99 15.26 -6.21
CA ILE A 189 -19.81 14.65 -5.58
C ILE A 189 -18.56 15.49 -5.87
N TYR A 190 -18.38 15.91 -7.13
CA TYR A 190 -17.22 16.71 -7.53
C TYR A 190 -17.23 18.08 -6.86
N GLN A 191 -18.37 18.78 -6.85
CA GLN A 191 -18.50 20.07 -6.17
C GLN A 191 -18.28 19.96 -4.65
N TYR A 192 -18.77 18.89 -4.03
CA TYR A 192 -18.52 18.65 -2.61
C TYR A 192 -17.04 18.35 -2.34
N LEU A 193 -16.41 17.54 -3.21
CA LEU A 193 -14.99 17.24 -3.11
C LEU A 193 -14.13 18.49 -3.27
N GLU A 194 -14.43 19.40 -4.20
CA GLU A 194 -13.72 20.68 -4.36
C GLU A 194 -13.72 21.48 -3.06
N LYS A 195 -14.92 21.68 -2.46
CA LYS A 195 -15.05 22.35 -1.16
C LYS A 195 -14.30 21.62 -0.05
N LEU A 196 -14.31 20.30 -0.05
CA LEU A 196 -13.59 19.50 0.93
C LEU A 196 -12.07 19.64 0.77
N ILE A 197 -11.57 19.69 -0.46
CA ILE A 197 -10.15 19.94 -0.77
C ILE A 197 -9.74 21.35 -0.33
N GLU A 198 -10.55 22.37 -0.57
CA GLU A 198 -10.32 23.74 -0.06
C GLU A 198 -10.18 23.73 1.46
N LYS A 199 -11.16 23.15 2.18
CA LYS A 199 -11.13 23.05 3.65
C LYS A 199 -9.86 22.38 4.20
N ILE A 200 -9.42 21.27 3.60
CA ILE A 200 -8.22 20.58 4.08
C ILE A 200 -6.95 21.36 3.74
N THR A 201 -6.95 22.11 2.63
CA THR A 201 -5.83 22.95 2.21
C THR A 201 -5.64 24.10 3.20
N ASP A 202 -6.73 24.73 3.64
CA ASP A 202 -6.71 25.80 4.64
C ASP A 202 -6.08 25.39 5.98
N VAL A 203 -6.10 24.09 6.31
CA VAL A 203 -5.49 23.53 7.53
C VAL A 203 -4.14 22.84 7.28
N GLY A 204 -3.56 22.99 6.08
CA GLY A 204 -2.19 22.58 5.77
C GLY A 204 -2.03 21.31 4.93
N TYR A 205 -3.09 20.81 4.28
CA TYR A 205 -2.93 19.77 3.25
C TYR A 205 -2.21 20.36 2.02
N VAL A 206 -1.13 19.70 1.60
CA VAL A 206 -0.42 19.99 0.35
C VAL A 206 -0.36 18.71 -0.48
N PRO A 207 -0.83 18.73 -1.75
CA PRO A 207 -0.80 17.56 -2.61
C PRO A 207 0.61 16.97 -2.78
N LYS A 208 0.71 15.64 -2.77
CA LYS A 208 2.00 14.93 -2.97
C LYS A 208 2.19 14.54 -4.43
N THR A 209 2.68 15.50 -5.23
CA THR A 209 2.81 15.38 -6.69
C THR A 209 3.88 14.41 -7.15
N ASP A 210 4.95 14.20 -6.37
CA ASP A 210 6.10 13.29 -6.65
C ASP A 210 5.71 11.90 -7.18
N SER A 211 4.51 11.42 -6.84
CA SER A 211 4.00 10.11 -7.23
C SER A 211 3.36 10.03 -8.63
N VAL A 212 3.11 11.17 -9.29
CA VAL A 212 2.49 11.25 -10.62
C VAL A 212 3.57 11.32 -11.71
N LEU A 213 3.34 10.65 -12.84
CA LEU A 213 4.24 10.57 -14.00
C LEU A 213 4.85 11.93 -14.33
N HIS A 214 6.18 11.99 -14.50
CA HIS A 214 6.94 13.19 -14.89
C HIS A 214 6.58 13.74 -16.29
N GLU A 215 5.67 13.08 -17.03
CA GLU A 215 5.21 13.49 -18.36
C GLU A 215 4.12 14.58 -18.32
N LEU A 216 3.52 14.86 -17.15
CA LEU A 216 2.44 15.85 -17.00
C LEU A 216 2.95 17.15 -16.37
N GLU A 217 2.37 18.29 -16.76
CA GLU A 217 2.63 19.57 -16.10
C GLU A 217 2.18 19.53 -14.63
N GLU A 218 2.75 20.38 -13.77
CA GLU A 218 2.49 20.34 -12.32
C GLU A 218 0.99 20.50 -11.99
N GLU A 219 0.31 21.42 -12.68
CA GLU A 219 -1.13 21.64 -12.57
C GLU A 219 -1.96 20.42 -13.02
N GLU A 220 -1.51 19.71 -14.07
CA GLU A 220 -2.15 18.49 -14.56
C GLU A 220 -1.95 17.30 -13.59
N ARG A 221 -0.79 17.25 -12.92
CA ARG A 221 -0.51 16.25 -11.87
C ARG A 221 -1.39 16.47 -10.65
N GLU A 222 -1.51 17.72 -10.20
CA GLU A 222 -2.41 18.08 -9.10
C GLU A 222 -3.87 17.81 -9.44
N PHE A 223 -4.29 18.17 -10.66
CA PHE A 223 -5.64 17.89 -11.15
C PHE A 223 -5.94 16.38 -11.16
N ALA A 224 -5.00 15.56 -11.64
CA ALA A 224 -5.14 14.11 -11.64
C ALA A 224 -5.29 13.54 -10.21
N LEU A 225 -4.48 14.03 -9.26
CA LEU A 225 -4.53 13.62 -7.85
C LEU A 225 -5.82 14.04 -7.15
N ARG A 226 -6.41 15.16 -7.56
CA ARG A 226 -7.62 15.71 -6.94
C ARG A 226 -8.81 14.75 -7.04
N TYR A 227 -8.97 14.09 -8.18
CA TYR A 227 -10.13 13.24 -8.50
C TYR A 227 -9.85 11.74 -8.44
N HIS A 228 -8.94 11.33 -7.55
CA HIS A 228 -8.77 9.92 -7.25
C HIS A 228 -10.04 9.30 -6.66
N GLY A 229 -10.30 8.03 -7.01
CA GLY A 229 -11.50 7.31 -6.59
C GLY A 229 -11.67 7.24 -5.07
N GLU A 230 -10.59 7.19 -4.31
CA GLU A 230 -10.58 7.23 -2.84
C GLU A 230 -11.19 8.52 -2.30
N LYS A 231 -10.78 9.68 -2.83
CA LYS A 231 -11.29 10.99 -2.44
C LYS A 231 -12.75 11.16 -2.84
N LEU A 232 -13.11 10.70 -4.05
CA LEU A 232 -14.49 10.68 -4.52
C LEU A 232 -15.39 9.82 -3.62
N ALA A 233 -14.92 8.63 -3.23
CA ALA A 233 -15.64 7.74 -2.33
C ALA A 233 -15.83 8.35 -0.93
N VAL A 234 -14.81 9.04 -0.39
CA VAL A 234 -14.92 9.79 0.88
C VAL A 234 -15.93 10.92 0.76
N ALA A 235 -15.82 11.75 -0.27
CA ALA A 235 -16.75 12.85 -0.54
C ALA A 235 -18.20 12.35 -0.63
N PHE A 236 -18.43 11.29 -1.41
CA PHE A 236 -19.76 10.67 -1.51
C PHE A 236 -20.25 10.13 -0.16
N GLY A 237 -19.40 9.42 0.58
CA GLY A 237 -19.74 8.88 1.90
C GLY A 237 -20.14 9.95 2.91
N LEU A 238 -19.38 11.04 2.98
CA LEU A 238 -19.68 12.20 3.83
C LEU A 238 -20.98 12.87 3.43
N MET A 239 -21.18 13.08 2.11
CA MET A 239 -22.38 13.73 1.58
C MET A 239 -23.65 12.92 1.86
N MET A 240 -23.62 11.59 1.66
CA MET A 240 -24.79 10.73 1.87
C MET A 240 -25.08 10.42 3.34
N THR A 241 -24.09 10.57 4.23
CA THR A 241 -24.24 10.28 5.67
C THR A 241 -24.05 11.52 6.54
N SER A 242 -24.42 12.68 6.01
CA SER A 242 -24.36 13.95 6.73
C SER A 242 -25.16 13.87 8.02
N GLY A 243 -24.56 14.31 9.13
CA GLY A 243 -25.17 14.26 10.47
C GLY A 243 -25.09 12.89 11.17
N CYS A 244 -24.57 11.84 10.53
CA CYS A 244 -24.30 10.56 11.21
C CYS A 244 -22.92 10.56 11.88
N THR A 245 -22.68 9.65 12.83
CA THR A 245 -21.36 9.39 13.47
C THR A 245 -20.73 8.03 13.12
N THR A 246 -21.44 7.21 12.33
CA THR A 246 -20.98 5.91 11.81
C THR A 246 -19.73 5.96 10.91
N PRO A 247 -18.69 5.14 11.12
CA PRO A 247 -17.50 5.18 10.26
C PRO A 247 -17.80 4.95 8.77
N ILE A 248 -17.18 5.75 7.90
CA ILE A 248 -17.21 5.54 6.44
C ILE A 248 -16.25 4.41 6.11
N ARG A 249 -16.69 3.43 5.30
CA ARG A 249 -15.87 2.27 4.92
C ARG A 249 -15.66 2.24 3.42
N ILE A 250 -14.39 2.22 3.00
CA ILE A 250 -13.98 2.22 1.60
C ILE A 250 -13.05 1.05 1.35
N ILE A 251 -13.22 0.37 0.21
CA ILE A 251 -12.31 -0.67 -0.27
C ILE A 251 -11.60 -0.15 -1.51
N LYS A 252 -10.28 -0.13 -1.48
CA LYS A 252 -9.40 0.13 -2.63
C LYS A 252 -8.81 -1.18 -3.12
N ASN A 253 -8.90 -1.43 -4.43
CA ASN A 253 -8.36 -2.67 -5.02
C ASN A 253 -6.83 -2.65 -5.20
N LEU A 254 -6.20 -1.48 -5.13
CA LEU A 254 -4.75 -1.28 -5.18
C LEU A 254 -4.26 -0.74 -3.82
N ARG A 255 -2.94 -0.57 -3.65
CA ARG A 255 -2.41 0.20 -2.51
C ARG A 255 -2.86 1.66 -2.64
N ILE A 256 -3.30 2.26 -1.52
CA ILE A 256 -3.63 3.69 -1.50
C ILE A 256 -2.36 4.51 -1.79
N CYS A 257 -2.47 5.56 -2.61
CA CYS A 257 -1.34 6.45 -2.85
C CYS A 257 -1.08 7.36 -1.65
N GLU A 258 0.15 7.86 -1.54
CA GLU A 258 0.59 8.79 -0.50
C GLU A 258 -0.36 9.99 -0.36
N ASP A 259 -0.67 10.62 -1.48
CA ASP A 259 -1.52 11.80 -1.52
C ASP A 259 -2.95 11.54 -1.02
N CYS A 260 -3.57 10.42 -1.43
CA CYS A 260 -4.89 10.04 -0.93
C CYS A 260 -4.85 9.69 0.55
N HIS A 261 -3.82 8.99 1.01
CA HIS A 261 -3.64 8.69 2.43
C HIS A 261 -3.55 9.99 3.25
N LEU A 262 -2.76 10.96 2.79
CA LEU A 262 -2.62 12.26 3.42
C LEU A 262 -3.93 13.07 3.39
N ALA A 263 -4.59 13.16 2.24
CA ALA A 263 -5.84 13.89 2.10
C ALA A 263 -6.93 13.33 3.03
N ILE A 264 -7.09 12.01 3.08
CA ILE A 264 -8.10 11.36 3.94
C ILE A 264 -7.79 11.59 5.42
N LYS A 265 -6.50 11.63 5.79
CA LYS A 265 -6.08 12.02 7.14
C LYS A 265 -6.62 13.40 7.50
N TYR A 266 -6.42 14.42 6.65
CA TYR A 266 -6.98 15.75 6.88
C TYR A 266 -8.51 15.78 6.81
N MET A 267 -9.14 15.07 5.86
CA MET A 267 -10.60 14.96 5.76
C MET A 267 -11.22 14.43 7.05
N SER A 268 -10.60 13.41 7.66
CA SER A 268 -11.04 12.85 8.95
C SER A 268 -11.01 13.86 10.10
N ALA A 269 -10.08 14.82 10.05
CA ALA A 269 -9.95 15.87 11.05
C ALA A 269 -11.01 16.97 10.85
N VAL A 270 -11.10 17.52 9.64
CA VAL A 270 -11.98 18.67 9.36
C VAL A 270 -13.46 18.30 9.40
N GLU A 271 -13.83 17.08 9.01
CA GLU A 271 -15.21 16.60 9.07
C GLU A 271 -15.52 15.83 10.37
N ASN A 272 -14.55 15.72 11.28
CA ASN A 272 -14.67 14.97 12.54
C ASN A 272 -15.30 13.58 12.35
N ARG A 273 -14.82 12.86 11.32
CA ARG A 273 -15.41 11.61 10.82
C ARG A 273 -14.37 10.52 10.79
N GLU A 274 -14.68 9.38 11.39
CA GLU A 274 -13.85 8.19 11.22
C GLU A 274 -14.03 7.62 9.81
N ILE A 275 -12.91 7.44 9.10
CA ILE A 275 -12.86 6.90 7.75
C ILE A 275 -11.95 5.67 7.78
N ILE A 276 -12.45 4.54 7.31
CA ILE A 276 -11.73 3.28 7.26
C ILE A 276 -11.52 2.92 5.80
N VAL A 277 -10.27 2.85 5.37
CA VAL A 277 -9.90 2.42 4.01
C VAL A 277 -9.18 1.09 4.07
N ARG A 278 -9.73 0.06 3.43
CA ARG A 278 -9.04 -1.21 3.19
C ARG A 278 -8.38 -1.16 1.83
N ASP A 279 -7.07 -1.21 1.77
CA ASP A 279 -6.31 -1.37 0.53
C ASP A 279 -5.87 -2.84 0.35
N MET A 280 -5.03 -3.12 -0.65
CA MET A 280 -4.53 -4.47 -0.93
C MET A 280 -3.68 -5.08 0.21
N HIS A 281 -3.15 -4.26 1.13
CA HIS A 281 -2.24 -4.70 2.19
C HIS A 281 -2.85 -4.60 3.59
N ARG A 282 -3.63 -3.55 3.88
CA ARG A 282 -4.07 -3.24 5.25
C ARG A 282 -5.36 -2.42 5.31
N PHE A 283 -5.88 -2.31 6.52
CA PHE A 283 -6.87 -1.32 6.91
C PHE A 283 -6.14 -0.11 7.48
N HIS A 284 -6.53 1.06 6.98
CA HIS A 284 -6.15 2.37 7.47
C HIS A 284 -7.35 2.95 8.20
N HIS A 285 -7.20 3.23 9.49
CA HIS A 285 -8.23 3.87 10.31
C HIS A 285 -7.84 5.33 10.49
N PHE A 286 -8.52 6.22 9.78
CA PHE A 286 -8.31 7.66 9.84
C PHE A 286 -9.28 8.28 10.83
N LYS A 287 -8.74 8.93 11.86
CA LYS A 287 -9.53 9.57 12.91
C LYS A 287 -8.77 10.77 13.47
N ALA A 288 -9.43 11.92 13.53
CA ALA A 288 -8.88 13.16 14.09
C ALA A 288 -7.48 13.51 13.54
N GLY A 289 -7.28 13.36 12.23
CA GLY A 289 -6.01 13.72 11.60
C GLY A 289 -4.88 12.72 11.80
N LYS A 290 -5.17 11.51 12.29
CA LYS A 290 -4.20 10.43 12.47
C LYS A 290 -4.66 9.18 11.73
N CYS A 291 -3.70 8.39 11.27
CA CYS A 291 -3.95 7.06 10.72
C CYS A 291 -3.39 5.98 11.66
N SER A 292 -4.06 4.85 11.77
CA SER A 292 -3.57 3.69 12.54
C SER A 292 -2.23 3.12 12.04
N CYS A 293 -1.79 3.47 10.83
CA CYS A 293 -0.46 3.07 10.32
C CYS A 293 0.71 3.85 10.96
N GLN A 294 0.44 4.88 11.76
CA GLN A 294 1.47 5.72 12.42
C GLN A 294 2.51 6.30 11.47
N GLU A 295 2.08 6.70 10.26
CA GLU A 295 2.94 7.16 9.16
C GLU A 295 3.93 6.10 8.61
N TYR A 296 3.82 4.85 9.07
CA TYR A 296 4.58 3.69 8.58
C TYR A 296 3.80 2.92 7.50
N TRP A 297 3.38 3.65 6.45
CA TRP A 297 2.46 3.14 5.42
C TRP A 297 3.13 2.46 4.22
#